data_AF-A0A327H3D9-F1
#
_entry.id   AF-A0A327H3D9-F1
#
_cell.length_a   1.000
_cell.length_b   1.000
_cell.length_c   1.000
_cell.angle_alpha   90.00
_cell.angle_beta   90.00
_cell.angle_gamma   90.00
#
_symmetry.space_group_name_H-M   'P 1'
#
loop_
_entity.id
_entity.type
_entity.pdbx_description
1 polymer ?
#
loop_
_entity_poly.entity_id
_entity_poly.type
_entity_poly.pdbx_seq_one_letter_code
_entity_poly.pdbx_strand_id
1 'polypeptide(L)'
;MSEKQFDFSIRMDKEDSVPKEEDFDFAIKPDTKGPKTVAVLMLFGGILLLLLAYGDFQLSQKEDLTQAEIDIVLETPNSDIDTEITTEDYQKFHDSARQGYLIRGAGLAISGALIVLGSPYLFMLNRKGALLGIEGAAIGLVTGVLGSVLINNSAEQYLSGALLLTYRILMYLCGVCMLVCGALTSLPLLNARARMALNGGHKVKLATNQDTESE
;
A
#
# COMPACT_ATOMS: atom_id res chain seq x y z
N MET A 1 -65.10 -35.73 45.78
CA MET A 1 -64.12 -35.29 44.77
C MET A 1 -64.52 -33.90 44.34
N SER A 2 -63.66 -32.90 44.60
CA SER A 2 -63.90 -31.51 44.22
C SER A 2 -63.01 -31.21 43.02
N GLU A 3 -63.61 -31.07 41.83
CA GLU A 3 -62.91 -30.59 40.65
C GLU A 3 -62.69 -29.09 40.81
N LYS A 4 -61.43 -28.70 41.06
CA LYS A 4 -61.03 -27.29 40.99
C LYS A 4 -60.88 -26.93 39.52
N GLN A 5 -61.82 -26.14 39.01
CA GLN A 5 -61.75 -25.55 37.68
C GLN A 5 -60.83 -24.33 37.75
N PHE A 6 -59.71 -24.36 37.03
CA PHE A 6 -58.80 -23.22 36.91
C PHE A 6 -59.30 -22.30 35.80
N ASP A 7 -60.03 -21.26 36.16
CA ASP A 7 -60.45 -20.19 35.25
C ASP A 7 -59.41 -19.08 35.21
N PHE A 8 -58.23 -19.38 34.65
CA PHE A 8 -57.19 -18.39 34.42
C PHE A 8 -56.93 -18.29 32.92
N SER A 9 -57.71 -17.44 32.23
CA SER A 9 -57.35 -16.99 30.89
C SER A 9 -56.38 -15.82 31.02
N ILE A 10 -55.10 -16.03 30.71
CA ILE A 10 -54.17 -14.92 30.45
C ILE A 10 -54.66 -14.25 29.17
N ARG A 11 -55.41 -13.16 29.29
CA ARG A 11 -55.65 -12.27 28.15
C ARG A 11 -54.45 -11.35 28.06
N MET A 12 -53.55 -11.66 27.13
CA MET A 12 -52.54 -10.71 26.69
C MET A 12 -53.30 -9.54 26.06
N ASP A 13 -53.22 -8.35 26.63
CA ASP A 13 -53.74 -7.16 25.99
C ASP A 13 -53.03 -6.98 24.65
N LYS A 14 -53.78 -6.62 23.60
CA LYS A 14 -53.25 -6.56 22.21
C LYS A 14 -52.04 -5.64 22.09
N GLU A 15 -51.90 -4.65 22.98
CA GLU A 15 -50.78 -3.72 23.00
C GLU A 15 -49.45 -4.35 23.47
N ASP A 16 -49.51 -5.44 24.25
CA ASP A 16 -48.33 -6.19 24.73
C ASP A 16 -48.02 -7.44 23.90
N SER A 17 -48.83 -7.73 22.88
CA SER A 17 -48.76 -8.97 22.09
C SER A 17 -47.76 -8.96 20.93
N VAL A 18 -47.25 -7.78 20.58
CA VAL A 18 -46.25 -7.61 19.52
C VAL A 18 -44.99 -7.06 20.18
N PRO A 19 -43.88 -7.81 20.22
CA PRO A 19 -42.62 -7.22 20.66
C PRO A 19 -42.36 -6.02 19.75
N LYS A 20 -42.11 -4.83 20.33
CA LYS A 20 -41.68 -3.66 19.56
C LYS A 20 -40.50 -4.12 18.72
N GLU A 21 -40.63 -4.04 17.40
CA GLU A 21 -39.50 -4.28 16.51
C GLU A 21 -38.41 -3.31 16.95
N GLU A 22 -37.35 -3.83 17.57
CA GLU A 22 -36.15 -3.03 17.77
C GLU A 22 -35.66 -2.72 16.38
N ASP A 23 -35.84 -1.46 15.98
CA ASP A 23 -35.35 -0.90 14.73
C ASP A 23 -33.82 -0.98 14.80
N PHE A 24 -33.28 -2.15 14.43
CA PHE A 24 -31.84 -2.36 14.35
C PHE A 24 -31.35 -1.37 13.30
N ASP A 25 -30.75 -0.28 13.75
CA ASP A 25 -30.14 0.70 12.87
C ASP A 25 -28.94 0.05 12.16
N PHE A 26 -29.23 -0.58 11.02
CA PHE A 26 -28.23 -1.15 10.12
C PHE A 26 -27.49 -0.06 9.34
N ALA A 27 -27.64 1.23 9.69
CA ALA A 27 -26.88 2.30 9.06
C ALA A 27 -25.38 2.08 9.24
N ILE A 28 -24.70 2.01 8.10
CA ILE A 28 -23.26 1.82 8.02
C ILE A 28 -22.58 3.08 8.62
N LYS A 29 -22.11 3.00 9.87
CA LYS A 29 -21.45 4.14 10.52
C LYS A 29 -20.09 4.44 9.86
N PRO A 30 -19.79 5.71 9.52
CA PRO A 30 -18.50 6.07 8.90
C PRO A 30 -17.33 5.73 9.82
N ASP A 31 -16.29 5.12 9.25
CA ASP A 31 -15.04 4.82 9.96
C ASP A 31 -13.94 5.81 9.53
N THR A 32 -13.55 6.68 10.45
CA THR A 32 -12.49 7.68 10.24
C THR A 32 -11.11 7.18 10.66
N LYS A 33 -11.02 6.08 11.43
CA LYS A 33 -9.74 5.56 11.94
C LYS A 33 -9.03 4.75 10.86
N GLY A 34 -9.76 3.89 10.13
CA GLY A 34 -9.21 3.08 9.04
C GLY A 34 -8.40 3.90 8.02
N PRO A 35 -8.98 4.92 7.36
CA PRO A 35 -8.26 5.77 6.41
C PRO A 35 -7.04 6.48 7.00
N LYS A 36 -7.12 6.92 8.27
CA LYS A 36 -6.00 7.59 8.94
C LYS A 36 -4.84 6.64 9.23
N THR A 37 -5.11 5.39 9.63
CA THR A 37 -4.08 4.37 9.81
C THR A 37 -3.41 4.04 8.48
N VAL A 38 -4.18 3.89 7.40
CA VAL A 38 -3.65 3.68 6.05
C VAL A 38 -2.76 4.86 5.62
N ALA A 39 -3.17 6.10 5.89
CA ALA A 39 -2.38 7.28 5.57
C ALA A 39 -1.02 7.30 6.27
N VAL A 40 -0.94 6.85 7.53
CA VAL A 40 0.33 6.74 8.26
C VAL A 40 1.22 5.67 7.64
N LEU A 41 0.66 4.50 7.29
CA LEU A 41 1.40 3.44 6.62
C LEU A 41 1.92 3.88 5.24
N MET A 42 1.10 4.61 4.49
CA MET A 42 1.50 5.20 3.21
C MET A 42 2.67 6.16 3.38
N LEU A 43 2.69 6.98 4.44
CA LEU A 43 3.76 7.93 4.67
C LEU A 43 5.11 7.21 4.87
N PHE A 44 5.15 6.22 5.77
CA PHE A 44 6.36 5.44 6.00
C PHE A 44 6.78 4.64 4.76
N GLY A 45 5.82 4.01 4.06
CA GLY A 45 6.09 3.31 2.81
C GLY A 45 6.65 4.24 1.73
N GLY A 46 6.08 5.42 1.56
CA GLY A 46 6.54 6.41 0.59
C GLY A 46 7.94 6.93 0.90
N ILE A 47 8.27 7.16 2.16
CA ILE A 47 9.64 7.53 2.57
C ILE A 47 10.64 6.41 2.24
N LEU A 48 10.28 5.15 2.54
CA LEU A 48 11.14 4.01 2.19
C LEU A 48 11.38 3.90 0.68
N LEU A 49 10.35 4.15 -0.15
CA LEU A 49 10.51 4.19 -1.61
C LEU A 49 11.46 5.31 -2.05
N LEU A 50 11.40 6.49 -1.43
CA LEU A 50 12.32 7.59 -1.73
C LEU A 50 13.78 7.25 -1.37
N LEU A 51 14.00 6.55 -0.26
CA LEU A 51 15.33 6.08 0.12
C LEU A 51 15.87 5.03 -0.85
N LEU A 52 15.02 4.09 -1.29
CA LEU A 52 15.39 3.10 -2.31
C LEU A 52 15.73 3.79 -3.64
N ALA A 53 14.90 4.74 -4.05
CA ALA A 53 15.11 5.54 -5.25
C ALA A 53 16.43 6.31 -5.23
N TYR A 54 16.80 6.85 -4.06
CA TYR A 54 18.07 7.53 -3.87
C TYR A 54 19.26 6.59 -4.03
N GLY A 55 19.19 5.38 -3.46
CA GLY A 55 20.23 4.36 -3.64
C GLY A 55 20.41 3.96 -5.12
N ASP A 56 19.31 3.73 -5.82
CA ASP A 56 19.32 3.43 -7.26
C ASP A 56 19.91 4.59 -8.08
N PHE A 57 19.52 5.81 -7.75
CA PHE A 57 20.05 6.98 -8.43
C PHE A 57 21.56 7.10 -8.22
N GLN A 58 22.06 6.93 -6.99
CA GLN A 58 23.51 6.93 -6.73
C GLN A 58 24.23 5.87 -7.56
N LEU A 59 23.68 4.65 -7.63
CA LEU A 59 24.28 3.56 -8.38
C LEU A 59 24.29 3.84 -9.89
N SER A 60 23.26 4.49 -10.42
CA SER A 60 23.24 4.91 -11.84
C SER A 60 24.30 5.97 -12.19
N GLN A 61 24.71 6.79 -11.22
CA GLN A 61 25.66 7.88 -11.41
C GLN A 61 27.12 7.45 -11.27
N LYS A 62 27.40 6.31 -10.62
CA LYS A 62 28.75 5.77 -10.51
C LYS A 62 29.16 5.15 -11.85
N GLU A 63 30.18 5.72 -12.49
CA GLU A 63 30.79 5.14 -13.69
C GLU A 63 31.55 3.86 -13.36
N ASP A 64 32.46 3.90 -12.39
CA ASP A 64 33.15 2.72 -11.89
C ASP A 64 33.00 2.58 -10.37
N LEU A 65 32.88 1.34 -9.92
CA LEU A 65 32.97 0.99 -8.50
C LEU A 65 34.44 0.77 -8.13
N THR A 66 34.82 1.15 -6.92
CA THR A 66 36.19 0.88 -6.46
C THR A 66 36.38 -0.62 -6.24
N GLN A 67 37.60 -1.12 -6.48
CA GLN A 67 37.92 -2.54 -6.27
C GLN A 67 37.52 -3.02 -4.87
N ALA A 68 37.75 -2.20 -3.84
CA ALA A 68 37.35 -2.51 -2.47
C ALA A 68 35.82 -2.62 -2.28
N GLU A 69 35.02 -1.83 -2.98
CA GLU A 69 33.55 -1.96 -2.95
C GLU A 69 33.09 -3.25 -3.63
N ILE A 70 33.72 -3.62 -4.75
CA ILE A 70 33.41 -4.84 -5.49
C ILE A 70 33.81 -6.08 -4.68
N ASP A 71 35.01 -6.08 -4.10
CA ASP A 71 35.52 -7.20 -3.31
C ASP A 71 34.62 -7.48 -2.10
N ILE A 72 34.10 -6.44 -1.42
CA ILE A 72 33.11 -6.60 -0.34
C ILE A 72 31.82 -7.26 -0.84
N VAL A 73 31.34 -6.87 -2.02
CA VAL A 73 30.11 -7.43 -2.61
C VAL A 73 30.32 -8.87 -3.07
N LEU A 74 31.52 -9.21 -3.54
CA LEU A 74 31.86 -10.52 -4.09
C LEU A 74 32.41 -11.51 -3.05
N GLU A 75 32.83 -11.06 -1.87
CA GLU A 75 33.37 -11.92 -0.80
C GLU A 75 32.40 -13.04 -0.42
N THR A 76 31.13 -12.70 -0.16
CA THR A 76 30.11 -13.69 0.25
C THR A 76 29.61 -14.56 -0.91
N PRO A 77 29.32 -14.02 -2.11
CA PRO A 77 28.97 -14.86 -3.25
C PRO A 77 30.09 -15.82 -3.65
N ASN A 78 31.34 -15.35 -3.77
CA ASN A 78 32.43 -16.18 -4.27
C ASN A 78 32.92 -17.23 -3.26
N SER A 79 32.57 -17.12 -1.98
CA SER A 79 32.86 -18.18 -1.00
C SER A 79 32.01 -19.44 -1.17
N ASP A 80 30.87 -19.35 -1.87
CA ASP A 80 29.85 -20.39 -1.98
C ASP A 80 29.66 -20.96 -3.42
N ILE A 81 30.49 -20.59 -4.41
CA ILE A 81 30.27 -20.93 -5.84
C ILE A 81 31.48 -21.67 -6.46
N ASP A 82 31.20 -22.66 -7.32
CA ASP A 82 32.19 -23.39 -8.14
C ASP A 82 32.80 -22.56 -9.30
N THR A 83 32.23 -21.40 -9.62
CA THR A 83 32.67 -20.45 -10.65
C THR A 83 32.76 -19.06 -10.05
N GLU A 84 33.99 -18.57 -9.86
CA GLU A 84 34.29 -17.27 -9.28
C GLU A 84 33.83 -16.15 -10.21
N ILE A 85 33.05 -15.20 -9.67
CA ILE A 85 32.70 -13.97 -10.37
C ILE A 85 33.89 -13.04 -10.27
N THR A 86 34.47 -12.65 -11.41
CA THR A 86 35.59 -11.71 -11.42
C THR A 86 35.10 -10.28 -11.18
N THR A 87 35.98 -9.42 -10.69
CA THR A 87 35.65 -8.00 -10.50
C THR A 87 35.36 -7.30 -11.82
N GLU A 88 35.98 -7.76 -12.91
CA GLU A 88 35.76 -7.30 -14.27
C GLU A 88 34.36 -7.65 -14.77
N ASP A 89 33.85 -8.85 -14.45
CA ASP A 89 32.49 -9.25 -14.80
C ASP A 89 31.45 -8.47 -14.00
N TYR A 90 31.72 -8.20 -12.72
CA TYR A 90 30.84 -7.37 -11.90
C TYR A 90 30.81 -5.91 -12.38
N GLN A 91 31.93 -5.37 -12.85
CA GLN A 91 31.98 -4.02 -13.43
C GLN A 91 31.14 -3.94 -14.72
N LYS A 92 31.26 -4.92 -15.63
CA LYS A 92 30.42 -4.99 -16.85
C LYS A 92 28.93 -5.13 -16.52
N PHE A 93 28.61 -5.91 -15.49
CA PHE A 93 27.25 -5.98 -14.95
C PHE A 93 26.78 -4.60 -14.52
N HIS A 94 27.54 -3.90 -13.67
CA HIS A 94 27.18 -2.59 -13.16
C HIS A 94 26.95 -1.59 -14.29
N ASP A 95 27.88 -1.52 -15.25
CA ASP A 95 27.81 -0.61 -16.40
C ASP A 95 26.57 -0.84 -17.25
N SER A 96 26.25 -2.10 -17.53
CA SER A 96 25.05 -2.45 -18.29
C SER A 96 23.76 -2.23 -17.50
N ALA A 97 23.79 -2.39 -16.17
CA ALA A 97 22.63 -2.21 -15.30
C ALA A 97 22.31 -0.74 -14.97
N ARG A 98 23.24 0.20 -15.20
CA ARG A 98 23.07 1.64 -14.90
C ARG A 98 21.78 2.25 -15.44
N GLN A 99 21.40 1.92 -16.67
CA GLN A 99 20.14 2.42 -17.23
C GLN A 99 18.92 1.86 -16.49
N GLY A 100 18.98 0.61 -16.05
CA GLY A 100 17.96 -0.02 -15.23
C GLY A 100 17.83 0.65 -13.85
N TYR A 101 18.96 0.95 -13.19
CA TYR A 101 18.99 1.71 -11.94
C TYR A 101 18.38 3.10 -12.11
N LEU A 102 18.69 3.80 -13.21
CA LEU A 102 18.15 5.14 -13.45
C LEU A 102 16.63 5.12 -13.65
N ILE A 103 16.12 4.19 -14.46
CA ILE A 103 14.67 4.05 -14.71
C ILE A 103 13.94 3.68 -13.42
N ARG A 104 14.49 2.72 -12.66
CA ARG A 104 13.93 2.29 -11.37
C ARG A 104 13.95 3.45 -10.36
N GLY A 105 15.10 4.11 -10.21
CA GLY A 105 15.29 5.22 -9.28
C GLY A 105 14.36 6.40 -9.58
N ALA A 106 14.32 6.87 -10.83
CA ALA A 106 13.44 7.97 -11.23
C ALA A 106 11.96 7.62 -11.02
N GLY A 107 11.56 6.41 -11.40
CA GLY A 107 10.19 5.92 -11.24
C GLY A 107 9.75 5.80 -9.77
N LEU A 108 10.59 5.19 -8.94
CA LEU A 108 10.35 5.07 -7.50
C LEU A 108 10.38 6.44 -6.80
N ALA A 109 11.21 7.39 -7.26
CA ALA A 109 11.21 8.75 -6.73
C ALA A 109 9.87 9.46 -6.98
N ILE A 110 9.36 9.39 -8.22
CA ILE A 110 8.05 9.98 -8.58
C ILE A 110 6.92 9.30 -7.79
N SER A 111 6.93 7.96 -7.74
CA SER A 111 5.96 7.17 -6.97
C SER A 111 5.98 7.54 -5.48
N GLY A 112 7.17 7.55 -4.87
CA GLY A 112 7.38 7.89 -3.47
C GLY A 112 6.89 9.31 -3.17
N ALA A 113 7.19 10.29 -4.03
CA ALA A 113 6.73 11.66 -3.88
C ALA A 113 5.20 11.77 -3.91
N LEU A 114 4.53 11.10 -4.86
CA LEU A 114 3.07 11.07 -4.95
C LEU A 114 2.42 10.43 -3.73
N ILE A 115 2.98 9.33 -3.23
CA ILE A 115 2.49 8.63 -2.04
C ILE A 115 2.69 9.49 -0.77
N VAL A 116 3.87 10.11 -0.61
CA VAL A 116 4.15 11.01 0.51
C VAL A 116 3.25 12.24 0.49
N LEU A 117 3.01 12.84 -0.68
CA LEU A 117 2.07 13.96 -0.82
C LEU A 117 0.62 13.53 -0.62
N GLY A 118 0.23 12.33 -1.08
CA GLY A 118 -1.11 11.79 -0.90
C GLY A 118 -1.45 11.43 0.55
N SER A 119 -0.44 11.05 1.34
CA SER A 119 -0.59 10.65 2.75
C SER A 119 -1.27 11.71 3.65
N PRO A 120 -0.80 12.98 3.72
CA PRO A 120 -1.48 14.01 4.52
C PRO A 120 -2.90 14.30 4.01
N TYR A 121 -3.13 14.29 2.70
CA TYR A 121 -4.49 14.44 2.15
C TYR A 121 -5.41 13.30 2.60
N LEU A 122 -4.94 12.06 2.61
CA LEU A 122 -5.73 10.92 3.08
C LEU A 122 -5.97 10.99 4.59
N PHE A 123 -4.98 11.45 5.37
CA PHE A 123 -5.12 11.66 6.82
C PHE A 123 -6.20 12.72 7.14
N MET A 124 -6.31 13.75 6.31
CA MET A 124 -7.38 14.75 6.34
C MET A 124 -8.72 14.22 5.79
N LEU A 125 -8.85 12.91 5.56
CA LEU A 125 -10.03 12.24 5.02
C LEU A 125 -10.44 12.77 3.62
N ASN A 126 -9.47 13.22 2.83
CA ASN A 126 -9.71 13.64 1.46
C ASN A 126 -9.50 12.48 0.48
N ARG A 127 -10.50 12.18 -0.34
CA ARG A 127 -10.45 11.13 -1.37
C ARG A 127 -9.25 11.30 -2.33
N LYS A 128 -8.79 12.53 -2.56
CA LYS A 128 -7.61 12.81 -3.39
C LYS A 128 -6.35 12.11 -2.89
N GLY A 129 -6.20 11.93 -1.57
CA GLY A 129 -5.04 11.25 -1.01
C GLY A 129 -4.95 9.77 -1.41
N ALA A 130 -6.08 9.07 -1.44
CA ALA A 130 -6.13 7.68 -1.90
C ALA A 130 -5.85 7.58 -3.41
N LEU A 131 -6.38 8.51 -4.22
CA LEU A 131 -6.12 8.54 -5.67
C LEU A 131 -4.65 8.78 -6.00
N LEU A 132 -4.01 9.75 -5.34
CA LEU A 132 -2.56 10.00 -5.49
C LEU A 132 -1.74 8.77 -5.09
N GLY A 133 -2.15 8.03 -4.06
CA GLY A 133 -1.51 6.79 -3.65
C GLY A 133 -1.60 5.69 -4.72
N ILE A 134 -2.77 5.55 -5.37
CA ILE A 134 -2.98 4.58 -6.45
C ILE A 134 -2.18 4.95 -7.69
N GLU A 135 -2.19 6.23 -8.08
CA GLU A 135 -1.41 6.73 -9.22
C GLU A 135 0.09 6.54 -8.98
N GLY A 136 0.58 6.87 -7.79
CA GLY A 136 1.97 6.62 -7.38
C GLY A 136 2.32 5.13 -7.47
N ALA A 137 1.50 4.26 -6.86
CA ALA A 137 1.71 2.82 -6.91
C ALA A 137 1.71 2.26 -8.34
N ALA A 138 0.83 2.75 -9.22
CA ALA A 138 0.79 2.33 -10.62
C ALA A 138 2.05 2.74 -11.40
N ILE A 139 2.49 4.00 -11.25
CA ILE A 139 3.72 4.50 -11.88
C ILE A 139 4.91 3.70 -11.38
N GLY A 140 5.03 3.53 -10.08
CA GLY A 140 6.15 2.82 -9.47
C GLY A 140 6.14 1.32 -9.75
N LEU A 141 4.97 0.70 -9.97
CA LEU A 141 4.88 -0.68 -10.45
C LEU A 141 5.44 -0.81 -11.87
N VAL A 142 5.00 0.04 -12.81
CA VAL A 142 5.46 -0.03 -14.20
C VAL A 142 6.95 0.25 -14.29
N THR A 143 7.39 1.37 -13.71
CA THR A 143 8.79 1.79 -13.77
C THR A 143 9.72 0.92 -12.93
N GLY A 144 9.27 0.49 -11.75
CA GLY A 144 10.03 -0.38 -10.86
C GLY A 144 10.24 -1.78 -11.44
N VAL A 145 9.22 -2.37 -12.06
CA VAL A 145 9.34 -3.65 -12.76
C VAL A 145 10.22 -3.52 -14.01
N LEU A 146 10.01 -2.50 -14.84
CA LEU A 146 10.84 -2.30 -16.04
C LEU A 146 12.32 -2.10 -15.72
N GLY A 147 12.63 -1.23 -14.75
CA GLY A 147 14.01 -1.02 -14.30
C GLY A 147 14.62 -2.29 -13.70
N SER A 148 13.83 -3.06 -12.91
CA SER A 148 14.31 -4.31 -12.32
C SER A 148 14.51 -5.44 -13.34
N VAL A 149 13.71 -5.49 -14.40
CA VAL A 149 13.92 -6.42 -15.52
C VAL A 149 15.23 -6.09 -16.25
N LEU A 150 15.52 -4.80 -16.49
CA LEU A 150 16.78 -4.39 -17.12
C LEU A 150 18.00 -4.79 -16.28
N ILE A 151 17.95 -4.55 -14.96
CA ILE A 151 19.01 -4.97 -14.04
C ILE A 151 19.14 -6.50 -14.03
N ASN A 152 18.03 -7.24 -14.04
CA ASN A 152 18.08 -8.70 -14.05
C ASN A 152 18.64 -9.26 -15.35
N ASN A 153 18.28 -8.68 -16.50
CA ASN A 153 18.84 -9.07 -17.80
C ASN A 153 20.36 -8.85 -17.85
N SER A 154 20.85 -7.75 -17.26
CA SER A 154 22.30 -7.53 -17.08
C SER A 154 22.92 -8.58 -16.15
N ALA A 155 22.25 -8.93 -15.05
CA ALA A 155 22.73 -9.97 -14.14
C ALA A 155 22.81 -11.35 -14.83
N GLU A 156 21.84 -11.69 -15.69
CA GLU A 156 21.85 -12.94 -16.45
C GLU A 156 23.00 -13.05 -17.47
N GLN A 157 23.53 -11.92 -17.94
CA GLN A 157 24.62 -11.89 -18.91
C GLN A 157 26.00 -12.03 -18.27
N TYR A 158 26.20 -11.44 -17.09
CA TYR A 158 27.52 -11.26 -16.49
C TYR A 158 27.70 -11.92 -15.12
N LEU A 159 26.62 -12.28 -14.43
CA LEU A 159 26.67 -12.85 -13.08
C LEU A 159 26.17 -14.29 -13.08
N SER A 160 26.58 -15.04 -12.06
CA SER A 160 26.16 -16.43 -11.86
C SER A 160 25.85 -16.70 -10.38
N GLY A 161 25.36 -17.90 -10.09
CA GLY A 161 25.15 -18.38 -8.71
C GLY A 161 24.18 -17.52 -7.87
N ALA A 162 24.56 -17.29 -6.62
CA ALA A 162 23.74 -16.61 -5.62
C ALA A 162 23.43 -15.15 -5.98
N LEU A 163 24.34 -14.47 -6.69
CA LEU A 163 24.19 -13.05 -7.01
C LEU A 163 23.13 -12.84 -8.11
N LEU A 164 23.12 -13.69 -9.14
CA LEU A 164 22.05 -13.71 -10.15
C LEU A 164 20.68 -14.01 -9.52
N LEU A 165 20.63 -14.99 -8.61
CA LEU A 165 19.40 -15.34 -7.90
C LEU A 165 18.88 -14.16 -7.07
N THR A 166 19.78 -13.42 -6.41
CA THR A 166 19.44 -12.24 -5.61
C THR A 166 18.76 -11.17 -6.46
N TYR A 167 19.33 -10.81 -7.62
CA TYR A 167 18.71 -9.84 -8.52
C TYR A 167 17.36 -10.31 -9.07
N ARG A 168 17.21 -11.62 -9.32
CA ARG A 168 15.94 -12.20 -9.76
C ARG A 168 14.87 -12.12 -8.67
N ILE A 169 15.22 -12.39 -7.41
CA ILE A 169 14.31 -12.24 -6.27
C ILE A 169 13.92 -10.77 -6.08
N LEU A 170 14.87 -9.85 -6.17
CA LEU A 170 14.61 -8.41 -6.05
C LEU A 170 13.64 -7.91 -7.13
N MET A 171 13.74 -8.41 -8.36
CA MET A 171 12.78 -8.10 -9.42
C MET A 171 11.35 -8.49 -9.05
N TYR A 172 11.13 -9.73 -8.57
CA TYR A 172 9.80 -10.18 -8.15
C TYR A 172 9.29 -9.43 -6.92
N LEU A 173 10.17 -9.21 -5.94
CA LEU A 173 9.83 -8.50 -4.71
C LEU A 173 9.37 -7.06 -5.00
N CYS A 174 10.01 -6.38 -5.94
CA CYS A 174 9.60 -5.04 -6.38
C CYS A 174 8.18 -5.03 -6.98
N GLY A 175 7.85 -6.01 -7.82
CA GLY A 175 6.49 -6.12 -8.36
C GLY A 175 5.44 -6.38 -7.27
N VAL A 176 5.71 -7.33 -6.38
CA VAL A 176 4.80 -7.69 -5.28
C VAL A 176 4.61 -6.53 -4.31
N CYS A 177 5.68 -5.83 -3.92
CA CYS A 177 5.56 -4.73 -2.96
C CYS A 177 4.71 -3.58 -3.52
N MET A 178 4.85 -3.26 -4.81
CA MET A 178 4.04 -2.20 -5.44
C MET A 178 2.58 -2.59 -5.62
N LEU A 179 2.29 -3.87 -5.88
CA LEU A 179 0.92 -4.37 -5.85
C LEU A 179 0.30 -4.24 -4.45
N VAL A 180 1.04 -4.60 -3.40
CA VAL A 180 0.58 -4.45 -2.01
C VAL A 180 0.37 -2.98 -1.66
N CYS A 181 1.26 -2.06 -2.10
CA CYS A 181 1.05 -0.62 -1.94
C CYS A 181 -0.23 -0.14 -2.65
N GLY A 182 -0.49 -0.59 -3.87
CA GLY A 182 -1.73 -0.29 -4.60
C GLY A 182 -2.99 -0.84 -3.90
N ALA A 183 -2.92 -2.05 -3.35
CA ALA A 183 -4.00 -2.64 -2.58
C ALA A 183 -4.29 -1.83 -1.30
N LEU A 184 -3.26 -1.50 -0.52
CA LEU A 184 -3.42 -0.74 0.72
C LEU A 184 -4.00 0.66 0.47
N THR A 185 -3.55 1.35 -0.58
CA THR A 185 -4.04 2.69 -0.93
C THR A 185 -5.47 2.69 -1.46
N SER A 186 -5.94 1.57 -2.04
CA SER A 186 -7.31 1.41 -2.54
C SER A 186 -8.32 0.94 -1.49
N LEU A 187 -7.89 0.33 -0.38
CA LEU A 187 -8.77 -0.11 0.71
C LEU A 187 -9.76 0.96 1.21
N PRO A 188 -9.36 2.23 1.45
CA PRO A 188 -10.28 3.27 1.90
C PRO A 188 -11.39 3.59 0.89
N LEU A 189 -11.17 3.30 -0.40
CA LEU A 189 -12.15 3.54 -1.47
C LEU A 189 -13.11 2.36 -1.66
N LEU A 190 -12.65 1.13 -1.38
CA LEU A 190 -13.45 -0.09 -1.54
C LEU A 190 -14.34 -0.37 -0.32
N ASN A 191 -13.88 -0.03 0.89
CA ASN A 191 -14.68 -0.21 2.10
C ASN A 191 -15.76 0.87 2.22
N ALA A 192 -17.04 0.48 2.23
CA ALA A 192 -18.19 1.39 2.31
C ALA A 192 -18.13 2.34 3.52
N ARG A 193 -17.67 1.86 4.68
CA ARG A 193 -17.54 2.68 5.91
C ARG A 193 -16.48 3.75 5.77
N ALA A 194 -15.33 3.38 5.21
CA ALA A 194 -14.21 4.29 4.96
C ALA A 194 -14.55 5.30 3.87
N ARG A 195 -15.19 4.85 2.79
CA ARG A 195 -15.62 5.70 1.68
C ARG A 195 -16.60 6.79 2.12
N MET A 196 -17.53 6.47 3.03
CA MET A 196 -18.43 7.48 3.61
C MET A 196 -17.72 8.49 4.50
N ALA A 197 -16.66 8.06 5.20
CA ALA A 197 -15.81 8.98 5.96
C ALA A 197 -15.04 9.94 5.02
N LEU A 198 -14.61 9.47 3.85
CA LEU A 198 -13.92 10.28 2.83
C LEU A 198 -14.85 11.24 2.07
N ASN A 199 -16.13 10.87 1.90
CA ASN A 199 -17.12 11.68 1.18
C ASN A 199 -17.85 12.69 2.08
N GLY A 200 -17.47 12.80 3.36
CA GLY A 200 -17.99 13.85 4.24
C GLY A 200 -19.39 13.57 4.79
N GLY A 201 -19.76 12.29 5.05
CA GLY A 201 -21.01 11.92 5.72
C GLY A 201 -21.22 12.51 7.13
N HIS A 202 -20.33 13.39 7.59
CA HIS A 202 -20.40 14.15 8.84
C HIS A 202 -20.92 15.58 8.68
N LYS A 203 -21.33 16.02 7.47
CA LYS A 203 -22.02 17.31 7.34
C LYS A 203 -23.46 17.18 7.83
N VAL A 204 -23.63 17.18 9.16
CA VAL A 204 -24.91 17.49 9.79
C VAL A 204 -25.25 18.91 9.36
N LYS A 205 -26.22 19.08 8.46
CA LYS A 205 -26.83 20.39 8.23
C LYS A 205 -27.60 20.72 9.50
N LEU A 206 -27.24 21.82 10.16
CA LEU A 206 -28.08 22.37 11.22
C LEU A 206 -29.42 22.69 10.58
N ALA A 207 -30.50 22.05 11.03
CA ALA A 207 -31.84 22.49 10.68
C ALA A 207 -32.01 23.87 11.31
N THR A 208 -32.16 24.90 10.47
CA THR A 208 -32.57 26.21 10.95
C THR A 208 -33.98 26.04 11.50
N ASN A 209 -34.21 26.34 12.78
CA ASN A 209 -35.52 26.33 13.41
C ASN A 209 -36.43 27.40 12.76
N GLN A 210 -36.95 27.15 11.56
CA GLN A 210 -38.02 27.94 10.94
C GLN A 210 -39.22 27.08 10.54
N ASP A 211 -39.14 25.76 10.69
CA ASP A 211 -40.22 24.83 10.28
C ASP A 211 -40.98 24.22 11.47
N THR A 212 -40.76 24.68 12.71
CA THR A 212 -41.37 24.11 13.94
C THR A 212 -42.34 25.03 14.67
N GLU A 213 -42.78 26.13 14.05
CA GLU A 213 -43.78 27.06 14.63
C GLU A 213 -45.08 27.16 13.80
N SER A 214 -45.37 26.18 12.95
CA SER A 214 -46.65 26.12 12.23
C SER A 214 -47.31 24.74 12.34
N GLU A 215 -47.71 24.37 13.55
CA GLU A 215 -48.84 23.47 13.83
C GLU A 215 -49.47 23.81 15.19
#